data_AF-A0A1E4IRN5-F1
#
_entry.id   AF-A0A1E4IRN5-F1
#
_cell.length_a   1.000
_cell.length_b   1.000
_cell.length_c   1.000
_cell.angle_alpha   90.00
_cell.angle_beta   90.00
_cell.angle_gamma   90.00
#
_symmetry.space_group_name_H-M   'P 1'
#
loop_
_entity.id
_entity.type
_entity.pdbx_description
1 polymer ?
#
loop_
_entity_poly.entity_id
_entity_poly.type
_entity_poly.pdbx_seq_one_letter_code
_entity_poly.pdbx_strand_id
1 'polypeptide(L)'
;MNPQKTTPPGPSPETLERMLAAGRDSALLRMSLALAYHRRQDPQTALAHAGKAIELDPDFTAAHRLQGLIALDLGDNAKAEAAFEKALEVAQRRGELQLVKELSVRLRRLRPKAPPATARSAE
;
A
#
# COMPACT_ATOMS: atom_id res chain seq x y z
N MET A 1 -3.16 -22.81 24.06
CA MET A 1 -2.53 -21.56 23.60
C MET A 1 -1.59 -21.91 22.47
N ASN A 2 -1.93 -21.54 21.24
CA ASN A 2 -1.22 -21.99 20.03
C ASN A 2 0.07 -21.16 19.84
N PRO A 3 1.28 -21.74 19.92
CA PRO A 3 2.52 -21.00 19.70
C PRO A 3 2.83 -20.99 18.20
N GLN A 4 2.22 -20.07 17.45
CA GLN A 4 2.48 -19.97 16.02
C GLN A 4 3.76 -19.15 15.78
N LYS A 5 4.78 -19.90 15.34
CA LYS A 5 5.68 -19.58 14.21
C LYS A 5 6.74 -18.52 14.50
N THR A 6 7.90 -19.05 14.86
CA THR A 6 9.24 -18.49 14.65
C THR A 6 9.45 -18.03 13.21
N THR A 7 9.62 -16.73 13.00
CA THR A 7 10.30 -16.18 11.81
C THR A 7 10.94 -14.83 12.12
N PRO A 8 12.27 -14.70 12.13
CA PRO A 8 12.94 -13.44 11.80
C PRO A 8 13.64 -13.55 10.42
N PRO A 9 13.94 -12.45 9.71
CA PRO A 9 14.30 -11.14 10.25
C PRO A 9 13.48 -9.95 9.67
N GLY A 10 12.85 -9.24 10.58
CA GLY A 10 12.21 -7.94 10.43
C GLY A 10 11.73 -7.52 11.82
N PRO A 11 11.63 -6.23 12.15
CA PRO A 11 11.13 -5.83 13.46
C PRO A 11 9.73 -6.40 13.65
N SER A 12 9.52 -7.18 14.71
CA SER A 12 8.20 -7.72 15.05
C SER A 12 7.18 -6.58 15.18
N PRO A 13 5.92 -6.79 14.77
CA PRO A 13 4.89 -5.77 14.96
C PRO A 13 4.81 -5.37 16.44
N GLU A 14 4.95 -6.32 17.36
CA GLU A 14 5.02 -6.06 18.81
C GLU A 14 6.16 -5.09 19.19
N THR A 15 7.34 -5.22 18.57
CA THR A 15 8.46 -4.29 18.82
C THR A 15 8.14 -2.90 18.30
N LEU A 16 7.54 -2.80 17.12
CA LEU A 16 7.13 -1.54 16.52
C LEU A 16 5.99 -0.87 17.32
N GLU A 17 5.04 -1.65 17.85
CA GLU A 17 3.98 -1.18 18.75
C GLU A 17 4.54 -0.65 20.06
N ARG A 18 5.57 -1.30 20.62
CA ARG A 18 6.28 -0.77 21.80
C ARG A 18 6.96 0.56 21.50
N MET A 19 7.51 0.74 20.30
CA MET A 19 8.09 2.03 19.88
C MET A 19 7.02 3.11 19.72
N LEU A 20 5.85 2.74 19.18
CA LEU A 20 4.70 3.62 19.06
C LEU A 20 4.18 4.05 20.45
N ALA A 21 4.06 3.10 21.38
CA ALA A 21 3.70 3.33 22.77
C ALA A 21 4.75 4.16 23.53
N ALA A 22 6.03 4.05 23.16
CA ALA A 22 7.11 4.90 23.66
C ALA A 22 7.09 6.32 23.07
N GLY A 23 6.03 6.70 22.35
CA GLY A 23 5.82 8.04 21.80
C GLY A 23 6.45 8.27 20.43
N ARG A 24 7.01 7.24 19.80
CA ARG A 24 7.72 7.36 18.51
C ARG A 24 6.74 7.15 17.36
N ASP A 25 5.68 7.95 17.28
CA ASP A 25 4.73 7.86 16.18
C ASP A 25 5.28 8.58 14.94
N SER A 26 5.44 7.84 13.84
CA SER A 26 6.00 8.36 12.59
C SER A 26 5.45 7.57 11.41
N ALA A 27 5.32 8.21 10.24
CA ALA A 27 4.84 7.56 9.02
C ALA A 27 5.63 6.29 8.67
N LEU A 28 6.96 6.34 8.84
CA LEU A 28 7.86 5.20 8.68
C LEU A 28 7.57 4.04 9.65
N LEU A 29 7.28 4.35 10.92
CA LEU A 29 6.97 3.32 11.92
C LEU A 29 5.63 2.66 11.61
N ARG A 30 4.61 3.47 11.30
CA ARG A 30 3.28 2.98 10.91
C ARG A 30 3.32 2.16 9.61
N MET A 31 4.14 2.55 8.63
CA MET A 31 4.36 1.74 7.42
C MET A 31 5.04 0.40 7.75
N SER A 32 6.02 0.42 8.66
CA SER A 32 6.70 -0.81 9.11
C SER A 32 5.71 -1.76 9.78
N LEU A 33 4.78 -1.24 10.60
CA LEU A 33 3.68 -2.01 11.18
C LEU A 33 2.79 -2.59 10.08
N ALA A 34 2.36 -1.76 9.13
CA ALA A 34 1.53 -2.20 8.01
C ALA A 34 2.18 -3.36 7.23
N LEU A 35 3.47 -3.26 6.92
CA LEU A 35 4.23 -4.34 6.27
C LEU A 35 4.29 -5.60 7.13
N ALA A 36 4.51 -5.46 8.44
CA ALA A 36 4.56 -6.59 9.36
C ALA A 36 3.21 -7.33 9.42
N TYR A 37 2.09 -6.60 9.50
CA TYR A 37 0.76 -7.19 9.47
C TYR A 37 0.41 -7.79 8.11
N HIS A 38 0.80 -7.15 7.01
CA HIS A 38 0.61 -7.71 5.68
C HIS A 38 1.35 -9.05 5.51
N ARG A 39 2.58 -9.16 6.03
CA ARG A 39 3.32 -10.42 6.08
C ARG A 39 2.70 -11.48 6.99
N ARG A 40 1.96 -11.07 8.03
CA ARG A 40 1.17 -11.95 8.88
C ARG A 40 -0.16 -12.41 8.23
N GLN A 41 -0.37 -12.08 6.96
CA GLN A 41 -1.64 -12.29 6.25
C GLN A 41 -2.83 -11.61 6.93
N ASP A 42 -2.58 -10.46 7.58
CA ASP A 42 -3.61 -9.60 8.16
C ASP A 42 -3.72 -8.28 7.38
N PRO A 43 -4.31 -8.31 6.17
CA PRO A 43 -4.41 -7.13 5.30
C PRO A 43 -5.33 -6.03 5.87
N GLN A 44 -6.30 -6.39 6.72
CA GLN A 44 -7.21 -5.41 7.34
C GLN A 44 -6.45 -4.49 8.32
N THR A 45 -5.67 -5.07 9.23
CA THR A 45 -4.85 -4.30 10.17
C THR A 45 -3.75 -3.55 9.43
N ALA A 46 -3.16 -4.16 8.40
CA ALA A 46 -2.16 -3.51 7.56
C ALA A 46 -2.69 -2.23 6.88
N LEU A 47 -3.91 -2.26 6.32
CA LEU A 47 -4.53 -1.08 5.70
C LEU A 47 -4.77 0.04 6.72
N ALA A 48 -5.19 -0.30 7.93
CA ALA A 48 -5.40 0.69 8.99
C ALA A 48 -4.09 1.41 9.35
N HIS A 49 -2.99 0.68 9.48
CA HIS A 49 -1.67 1.28 9.74
C HIS A 49 -1.11 2.05 8.54
N ALA A 50 -1.33 1.57 7.31
CA ALA A 50 -0.89 2.27 6.11
C ALA A 50 -1.64 3.58 5.90
N GLY A 51 -2.96 3.61 6.12
CA GLY A 51 -3.76 4.84 6.06
C GLY A 51 -3.29 5.86 7.11
N LYS A 52 -3.07 5.39 8.32
CA LYS A 52 -2.49 6.19 9.40
C LYS A 52 -1.09 6.71 9.10
N ALA A 53 -0.28 6.02 8.28
CA ALA A 53 1.01 6.53 7.81
C ALA A 53 0.84 7.68 6.82
N ILE A 54 -0.16 7.60 5.94
CA ILE A 54 -0.52 8.64 4.97
C ILE A 54 -1.08 9.89 5.66
N GLU A 55 -1.81 9.71 6.76
CA GLU A 55 -2.27 10.84 7.58
C GLU A 55 -1.11 11.62 8.21
N LEU A 56 -0.02 10.93 8.58
CA LEU A 56 1.18 11.55 9.14
C LEU A 56 2.06 12.19 8.06
N ASP A 57 2.20 11.51 6.92
CA ASP A 57 2.96 12.00 5.78
C ASP A 57 2.21 11.67 4.48
N PRO A 58 1.45 12.65 3.94
CA PRO A 58 0.67 12.45 2.73
C PRO A 58 1.55 12.27 1.49
N ASP A 59 2.80 12.74 1.53
CA ASP A 59 3.81 12.58 0.48
C ASP A 59 4.58 11.25 0.61
N PHE A 60 4.12 10.34 1.47
CA PHE A 60 4.78 9.06 1.66
C PHE A 60 4.38 8.02 0.61
N THR A 61 5.07 8.06 -0.53
CA THR A 61 4.83 7.19 -1.69
C THR A 61 4.73 5.70 -1.33
N ALA A 62 5.59 5.26 -0.41
CA ALA A 62 5.66 3.85 -0.02
C ALA A 62 4.40 3.37 0.72
N ALA A 63 3.74 4.23 1.51
CA ALA A 63 2.48 3.88 2.17
C ALA A 63 1.32 3.78 1.17
N HIS A 64 1.21 4.72 0.22
CA HIS A 64 0.21 4.63 -0.87
C HIS A 64 0.40 3.37 -1.72
N ARG A 65 1.66 3.06 -2.10
CA ARG A 65 1.98 1.82 -2.81
C ARG A 65 1.61 0.58 -1.99
N LEU A 66 1.90 0.59 -0.70
CA LEU A 66 1.58 -0.53 0.18
C LEU A 66 0.07 -0.73 0.30
N GLN A 67 -0.72 0.33 0.44
CA GLN A 67 -2.18 0.23 0.41
C GLN A 67 -2.67 -0.42 -0.88
N GLY A 68 -2.11 -0.04 -2.02
CA GLY A 68 -2.44 -0.65 -3.31
C GLY A 68 -2.11 -2.14 -3.36
N LEU A 69 -0.95 -2.54 -2.84
CA LEU A 69 -0.55 -3.95 -2.75
C LEU A 69 -1.49 -4.76 -1.85
N ILE A 70 -1.82 -4.22 -0.67
CA ILE A 70 -2.73 -4.88 0.26
C ILE A 70 -4.14 -5.00 -0.33
N ALA A 71 -4.62 -3.97 -1.02
CA ALA A 71 -5.91 -4.01 -1.71
C ALA A 71 -5.94 -5.08 -2.82
N LEU A 72 -4.84 -5.28 -3.56
CA LEU A 72 -4.74 -6.39 -4.51
C LEU A 72 -4.80 -7.76 -3.84
N ASP A 73 -4.15 -7.90 -2.69
CA ASP A 73 -4.17 -9.14 -1.91
C ASP A 73 -5.58 -9.48 -1.41
N LEU A 74 -6.36 -8.43 -1.10
CA LEU A 74 -7.79 -8.53 -0.78
C LEU A 74 -8.69 -8.78 -2.00
N GLY A 75 -8.17 -8.71 -3.23
CA GLY A 75 -8.95 -8.79 -4.47
C GLY A 75 -9.71 -7.51 -4.84
N ASP A 76 -9.52 -6.42 -4.09
CA ASP A 76 -10.13 -5.11 -4.30
C ASP A 76 -9.34 -4.31 -5.36
N ASN A 77 -9.43 -4.73 -6.63
CA ASN A 77 -8.71 -4.08 -7.74
C ASN A 77 -9.02 -2.58 -7.89
N ALA A 78 -10.27 -2.17 -7.60
CA ALA A 78 -10.69 -0.77 -7.68
C ALA A 78 -9.97 0.11 -6.64
N LYS A 79 -9.86 -0.37 -5.39
CA LYS A 79 -9.10 0.35 -4.35
C LYS A 79 -7.60 0.31 -4.63
N ALA A 80 -7.11 -0.81 -5.16
CA ALA A 80 -5.72 -0.93 -5.55
C ALA A 80 -5.34 0.10 -6.63
N GLU A 81 -6.17 0.25 -7.66
CA GLU A 81 -6.02 1.26 -8.70
C GLU A 81 -5.94 2.66 -8.09
N ALA A 82 -6.93 3.06 -7.29
CA ALA A 82 -6.96 4.39 -6.67
C ALA A 82 -5.73 4.67 -5.78
N ALA A 83 -5.27 3.67 -5.03
CA ALA A 83 -4.08 3.79 -4.19
C ALA A 83 -2.78 3.90 -5.01
N PHE A 84 -2.65 3.11 -6.09
CA PHE A 84 -1.51 3.22 -6.98
C PHE A 84 -1.52 4.52 -7.80
N GLU A 85 -2.68 5.07 -8.17
CA GLU A 85 -2.79 6.39 -8.80
C GLU A 85 -2.25 7.48 -7.86
N LYS A 86 -2.68 7.50 -6.59
CA LYS A 86 -2.10 8.41 -5.58
C LYS A 86 -0.60 8.22 -5.42
N ALA A 87 -0.15 6.97 -5.30
CA ALA A 87 1.27 6.66 -5.18
C ALA A 87 2.06 7.18 -6.40
N LEU A 88 1.50 7.09 -7.61
CA LEU A 88 2.11 7.60 -8.83
C LEU A 88 2.25 9.12 -8.78
N GLU A 89 1.19 9.84 -8.43
CA GLU A 89 1.20 11.31 -8.34
C GLU A 89 2.27 11.82 -7.36
N VAL A 90 2.33 11.19 -6.17
CA VAL A 90 3.32 11.52 -5.13
C VAL A 90 4.73 11.16 -5.59
N ALA A 91 4.92 9.97 -6.18
CA ALA A 91 6.21 9.56 -6.74
C ALA A 91 6.72 10.54 -7.81
N GLN A 92 5.83 11.03 -8.67
CA GLN A 92 6.16 12.03 -9.69
C GLN A 92 6.58 13.36 -9.06
N ARG A 93 5.85 13.83 -8.05
CA ARG A 93 6.22 15.05 -7.30
C ARG A 93 7.58 14.94 -6.61
N ARG A 94 7.89 13.76 -6.03
CA ARG A 94 9.18 13.49 -5.39
C ARG A 94 10.32 13.19 -6.37
N GLY A 95 10.02 13.00 -7.66
CA GLY A 95 11.02 12.63 -8.67
C GLY A 95 11.46 11.17 -8.61
N GLU A 96 10.68 10.27 -8.00
CA GLU A 96 10.96 8.84 -7.93
C GLU A 96 10.64 8.11 -9.26
N LEU A 97 11.36 8.47 -10.33
CA LEU A 97 11.10 8.02 -11.70
C LEU A 97 11.03 6.50 -11.86
N GLN A 98 11.83 5.74 -11.11
CA GLN A 98 11.81 4.27 -11.15
C GLN A 98 10.49 3.73 -10.57
N LEU A 99 10.02 4.31 -9.49
CA LEU A 99 8.77 3.94 -8.85
C LEU A 99 7.57 4.32 -9.71
N VAL A 100 7.62 5.50 -10.35
CA VAL A 100 6.63 5.95 -11.33
C VAL A 100 6.49 4.95 -12.47
N LYS A 101 7.61 4.48 -13.03
CA LYS A 101 7.60 3.45 -14.09
C LYS A 101 7.00 2.13 -13.60
N GLU A 102 7.36 1.67 -12.41
CA GLU A 102 6.82 0.42 -11.87
C GLU A 102 5.31 0.50 -11.62
N LEU A 103 4.87 1.59 -10.97
CA LEU A 103 3.46 1.83 -10.66
C LEU A 103 2.61 2.01 -11.92
N SER A 104 3.10 2.75 -12.93
CA SER A 104 2.37 2.93 -14.19
C SER A 104 2.20 1.63 -14.96
N VAL A 105 3.20 0.74 -14.98
CA VAL A 105 3.07 -0.59 -15.58
C VAL A 105 2.04 -1.43 -14.82
N ARG A 106 2.06 -1.37 -13.49
CA ARG A 106 1.12 -2.10 -12.63
C ARG A 106 -0.31 -1.61 -12.82
N LEU A 107 -0.53 -0.30 -12.81
CA LEU A 107 -1.82 0.34 -13.12
C LEU A 107 -2.33 -0.05 -14.50
N ARG A 108 -1.47 -0.08 -15.52
CA ARG A 108 -1.85 -0.51 -16.87
C ARG A 108 -2.28 -1.97 -16.94
N ARG A 109 -1.80 -2.83 -16.04
CA ARG A 109 -2.26 -4.22 -15.91
C ARG A 109 -3.59 -4.32 -15.16
N LEU A 110 -3.82 -3.44 -14.19
CA LEU A 110 -5.06 -3.37 -13.39
C LEU A 110 -6.21 -2.68 -14.12
N ARG A 111 -5.88 -1.78 -15.06
CA ARG A 111 -6.75 -1.27 -16.10
C ARG A 111 -6.58 -2.12 -17.35
N PRO A 112 -7.07 -3.37 -17.41
CA PRO A 112 -7.14 -4.05 -18.69
C PRO A 112 -7.96 -3.13 -19.57
N LYS A 113 -7.34 -2.69 -20.67
CA LYS A 113 -7.90 -1.86 -21.74
C LYS A 113 -9.41 -1.98 -21.73
N ALA A 114 -10.11 -1.00 -21.14
CA ALA A 114 -11.54 -0.90 -21.38
C ALA A 114 -11.64 -0.98 -22.91
N PRO A 115 -12.44 -1.90 -23.48
CA PRO A 115 -12.66 -1.86 -24.92
C PRO A 115 -13.00 -0.40 -25.24
N PRO A 116 -12.41 0.18 -26.30
CA PRO A 116 -12.71 1.56 -26.64
C PRO A 116 -14.23 1.68 -26.61
N ALA A 117 -14.74 2.68 -25.90
CA ALA A 117 -16.15 3.06 -25.94
C ALA A 117 -16.46 3.58 -27.34
N THR A 118 -16.38 2.70 -28.33
CA THR A 118 -16.97 2.82 -29.65
C THR A 118 -18.22 1.93 -29.64
N ALA A 119 -19.10 2.18 -28.67
CA ALA A 119 -20.52 2.22 -28.97
C ALA A 119 -20.76 3.59 -29.64
N ARG A 120 -20.17 3.78 -30.82
CA ARG A 120 -20.62 4.83 -31.73
C ARG A 120 -21.85 4.23 -32.39
N SER A 121 -22.98 4.81 -32.03
CA SER A 121 -24.25 4.73 -32.73
C SER A 121 -24.07 4.43 -34.23
N ALA A 122 -24.63 3.31 -34.65
CA ALA A 122 -25.05 2.99 -36.02
C ALA A 122 -26.17 1.98 -35.80
N GLU A 123 -27.40 2.44 -35.60
CA GLU A 123 -28.36 2.81 -36.68
C GLU A 123 -28.63 1.63 -37.62
#